data_AF-A0A3B0P2D5-F1
#
_entry.id   AF-A0A3B0P2D5-F1
#
_cell.length_a   1.000
_cell.length_b   1.000
_cell.length_c   1.000
_cell.angle_alpha   90.00
_cell.angle_beta   90.00
_cell.angle_gamma   90.00
#
_symmetry.space_group_name_H-M   'P 1'
#
loop_
_entity.id
_entity.type
_entity.pdbx_description
1 polymer ?
#
loop_
_entity_poly.entity_id
_entity_poly.type
_entity_poly.pdbx_seq_one_letter_code
_entity_poly.pdbx_strand_id
1 'polypeptide(L)'
;MLSVNRGSVYEPRVVVIEYNGDKSSNEKTVLVGKGITFDSGGYNIKTGRHMNGMKYDMSGAAIVAAIMKCVAEFKPKKNIAAIMCITDNRVNGDASIPDSVW
;
A
#
# COMPACT_ATOMS: atom_id res chain seq x y z
N MET A 1 -0.91 5.53 -8.45
CA MET A 1 -0.13 4.29 -8.21
C MET A 1 0.77 3.96 -9.39
N LEU A 2 0.23 3.81 -10.61
CA LEU A 2 1.02 3.44 -11.80
C LEU A 2 2.17 4.41 -12.09
N SER A 3 1.94 5.72 -11.98
CA SER A 3 3.00 6.73 -12.09
C SER A 3 4.14 6.49 -11.08
N VAL A 4 3.83 6.26 -9.80
CA VAL A 4 4.83 5.99 -8.76
C VAL A 4 5.66 4.73 -9.07
N ASN A 5 5.03 3.72 -9.67
CA ASN A 5 5.68 2.45 -10.01
C ASN A 5 6.52 2.52 -11.30
N ARG A 6 6.42 3.56 -12.14
CA ARG A 6 7.09 3.58 -13.46
C ARG A 6 8.60 3.33 -13.42
N GLY A 7 9.27 3.68 -12.32
CA GLY A 7 10.70 3.42 -12.11
C GLY A 7 11.02 2.01 -11.58
N SER A 8 10.00 1.21 -11.29
CA SER A 8 10.15 -0.12 -10.72
C SER A 8 10.53 -1.15 -11.76
N VAL A 9 11.19 -2.21 -11.29
CA VAL A 9 11.38 -3.46 -12.06
C VAL A 9 10.31 -4.50 -11.70
N TYR A 10 9.44 -4.20 -10.74
CA TYR A 10 8.38 -5.06 -10.27
C TYR A 10 7.04 -4.42 -10.58
N GLU A 11 6.13 -5.22 -11.14
CA GLU A 11 4.77 -4.77 -11.41
C GLU A 11 4.03 -4.36 -10.12
N PRO A 12 3.23 -3.28 -10.16
CA PRO A 12 2.49 -2.82 -8.99
C PRO A 12 1.31 -3.78 -8.72
N ARG A 13 0.88 -3.87 -7.45
CA ARG A 13 -0.30 -4.66 -7.05
C ARG A 13 -1.25 -3.86 -6.19
N VAL A 14 -2.52 -3.83 -6.57
CA VAL A 14 -3.61 -3.45 -5.67
C VAL A 14 -4.20 -4.74 -5.12
N VAL A 15 -4.07 -4.96 -3.82
CA VAL A 15 -4.65 -6.12 -3.14
C VAL A 15 -5.93 -5.67 -2.45
N VAL A 16 -7.05 -6.31 -2.80
CA VAL A 16 -8.35 -6.09 -2.18
C VAL A 16 -8.75 -7.36 -1.44
N ILE A 17 -9.08 -7.23 -0.16
CA ILE A 17 -9.58 -8.33 0.68
C ILE A 17 -10.94 -7.89 1.23
N GLU A 18 -11.94 -8.76 1.11
CA GLU A 18 -13.27 -8.51 1.67
C GLU A 18 -13.64 -9.56 2.72
N TYR A 19 -14.21 -9.09 3.82
CA TYR A 19 -14.82 -9.89 4.86
C TYR A 19 -16.27 -9.41 5.07
N ASN A 20 -17.23 -10.28 4.81
CA ASN A 20 -18.67 -9.97 4.93
C ASN A 20 -19.27 -10.74 6.11
N GLY A 21 -19.08 -10.22 7.33
CA GLY A 21 -19.49 -10.86 8.59
C GLY A 21 -20.90 -10.48 9.08
N ASP A 22 -21.55 -9.46 8.51
CA ASP A 22 -22.92 -9.08 8.86
C ASP A 22 -23.79 -8.87 7.62
N LYS A 23 -24.51 -9.92 7.23
CA LYS A 23 -25.45 -9.90 6.09
C LYS A 23 -26.65 -8.97 6.29
N SER A 24 -26.92 -8.56 7.53
CA SER A 24 -28.06 -7.68 7.85
C SER A 24 -27.72 -6.20 7.79
N SER A 25 -26.44 -5.86 7.68
CA SER A 25 -25.96 -4.48 7.59
C SER A 25 -25.38 -4.19 6.21
N ASN A 26 -25.70 -3.00 5.69
CA ASN A 26 -25.07 -2.46 4.47
C ASN A 26 -23.81 -1.62 4.79
N GLU A 27 -23.53 -1.36 6.06
CA GLU A 27 -22.32 -0.64 6.46
C GLU A 27 -21.08 -1.52 6.24
N LYS A 28 -20.05 -0.95 5.63
CA LYS A 28 -18.76 -1.60 5.41
C LYS A 28 -17.63 -0.62 5.75
N THR A 29 -16.76 -1.02 6.69
CA THR A 29 -15.56 -0.25 7.00
C THR A 29 -14.44 -0.66 6.05
N VAL A 30 -13.80 0.31 5.39
CA VAL A 30 -12.70 0.04 4.46
C VAL A 30 -11.39 0.58 5.03
N LEU A 31 -10.41 -0.30 5.18
CA LEU A 31 -9.06 0.02 5.63
C LEU A 31 -8.14 0.18 4.41
N VAL A 32 -7.40 1.28 4.32
CA VAL A 32 -6.47 1.52 3.21
C VAL A 32 -5.05 1.60 3.74
N GLY A 33 -4.18 0.73 3.23
CA GLY A 33 -2.78 0.63 3.64
C GLY A 33 -1.81 1.10 2.56
N LYS A 34 -0.96 2.08 2.89
CA LYS A 34 0.21 2.44 2.07
C LYS A 34 1.19 1.26 2.04
N GLY A 35 1.49 0.74 0.84
CA GLY A 35 2.37 -0.41 0.63
C GLY A 35 3.62 -0.07 -0.18
N ILE A 36 4.30 1.02 0.15
CA ILE A 36 5.57 1.35 -0.51
C ILE A 36 6.68 0.45 0.04
N THR A 37 7.02 -0.62 -0.67
CA THR A 37 7.95 -1.67 -0.19
C THR A 37 9.36 -1.16 0.01
N PHE A 38 9.74 -0.13 -0.73
CA PHE A 38 10.92 0.69 -0.47
C PHE A 38 10.73 2.07 -1.09
N ASP A 39 11.07 3.13 -0.35
CA ASP A 39 10.97 4.51 -0.83
C ASP A 39 12.35 5.16 -0.99
N SER A 40 12.86 5.16 -2.22
CA SER A 40 14.08 5.92 -2.54
C SER A 40 13.85 7.42 -2.61
N GLY A 41 12.60 7.87 -2.74
CA GLY A 41 12.21 9.25 -3.09
C GLY A 41 11.93 9.46 -4.58
N GLY A 42 12.29 8.50 -5.45
CA GLY A 42 12.21 8.69 -6.90
C GLY A 42 13.27 9.70 -7.37
N TYR A 43 12.96 10.50 -8.39
CA TYR A 43 13.88 11.53 -8.88
C TYR A 43 14.21 12.61 -7.84
N ASN A 44 13.31 12.86 -6.87
CA ASN A 44 13.64 13.65 -5.68
C ASN A 44 14.27 12.73 -4.62
N ILE A 45 15.48 12.26 -4.92
CA ILE A 45 16.15 11.19 -4.19
C ILE A 45 16.37 11.57 -2.71
N LYS A 46 16.00 10.68 -1.81
CA LYS A 46 16.34 10.81 -0.39
C LYS A 46 17.86 10.69 -0.22
N THR A 47 18.44 11.45 0.69
CA THR A 47 19.88 11.41 0.95
C THR A 47 20.20 10.95 2.38
N GLY A 48 21.30 10.20 2.52
CA GLY A 48 21.85 9.77 3.80
C GLY A 48 20.83 9.07 4.70
N ARG A 49 20.63 9.59 5.91
CA ARG A 49 19.77 8.98 6.94
C ARG A 49 18.30 8.93 6.56
N HIS A 50 17.83 9.78 5.64
CA HIS A 50 16.43 9.79 5.22
C HIS A 50 16.06 8.58 4.36
N MET A 51 17.03 7.93 3.72
CA MET A 51 16.80 6.67 2.99
C MET A 51 16.80 5.45 3.92
N ASN A 52 17.53 5.52 5.04
CA ASN A 52 17.58 4.43 6.00
C ASN A 52 16.19 4.19 6.61
N GLY A 53 15.78 2.93 6.66
CA GLY A 53 14.48 2.55 7.21
C GLY A 53 13.31 2.69 6.24
N MET A 54 13.52 3.11 4.98
CA MET A 54 12.43 3.20 4.00
C MET A 54 11.81 1.85 3.61
N LYS A 55 12.39 0.74 4.05
CA LYS A 55 11.71 -0.58 4.08
C LYS A 55 10.43 -0.58 4.92
N TYR A 56 10.29 0.36 5.86
CA TYR A 56 9.12 0.50 6.72
C TYR A 56 8.01 1.36 6.08
N ASP A 57 8.22 1.91 4.88
CA ASP A 57 7.22 2.76 4.21
C ASP A 57 5.99 1.97 3.68
N MET A 58 5.99 0.66 3.90
CA MET A 58 4.88 -0.28 3.69
C MET A 58 4.16 -0.67 4.99
N SER A 59 4.52 -0.09 6.14
CA SER A 59 3.96 -0.48 7.45
C SER A 59 2.44 -0.32 7.50
N GLY A 60 1.86 0.65 6.77
CA GLY A 60 0.42 0.81 6.66
C GLY A 60 -0.25 -0.42 6.03
N ALA A 61 0.27 -0.92 4.92
CA ALA A 61 -0.22 -2.16 4.31
C ALA A 61 0.02 -3.37 5.21
N ALA A 62 1.16 -3.46 5.91
CA ALA A 62 1.42 -4.54 6.86
C ALA A 62 0.40 -4.56 8.02
N ILE A 63 0.09 -3.39 8.59
CA ILE A 63 -0.91 -3.24 9.65
C ILE A 63 -2.29 -3.66 9.14
N VAL A 64 -2.70 -3.19 7.96
CA VAL A 64 -4.00 -3.55 7.36
C VAL A 64 -4.10 -5.06 7.10
N ALA A 65 -3.04 -5.68 6.57
CA ALA A 65 -3.00 -7.14 6.39
C ALA A 65 -3.12 -7.88 7.72
N ALA A 66 -2.42 -7.43 8.77
CA ALA A 66 -2.51 -8.01 10.11
C ALA A 66 -3.91 -7.86 10.72
N ILE A 67 -4.57 -6.70 10.54
CA ILE A 67 -5.96 -6.49 10.97
C ILE A 67 -6.88 -7.49 10.26
N MET A 68 -6.76 -7.65 8.94
CA MET A 68 -7.59 -8.61 8.20
C MET A 68 -7.35 -10.06 8.63
N LYS A 69 -6.11 -10.42 8.98
CA LYS A 69 -5.81 -11.72 9.59
C LYS A 69 -6.57 -11.91 10.91
N CYS A 70 -6.51 -10.93 11.81
CA CYS A 70 -7.28 -10.97 13.06
C CYS A 70 -8.80 -11.05 12.80
N VAL A 71 -9.33 -10.30 11.83
CA VAL A 71 -10.75 -10.37 11.44
C VAL A 71 -11.14 -11.78 10.98
N ALA A 72 -10.29 -12.44 10.19
CA ALA A 72 -10.53 -13.81 9.73
C ALA A 72 -10.52 -14.83 10.89
N GLU A 73 -9.67 -14.61 11.90
CA GLU A 73 -9.56 -15.47 13.08
C GLU A 73 -10.73 -15.28 14.06
N PHE A 74 -11.07 -14.03 14.40
CA PHE A 74 -12.11 -13.71 15.39
C PHE A 74 -13.53 -13.66 14.84
N LYS A 75 -13.68 -13.52 13.52
CA LYS A 75 -14.97 -13.52 12.80
C LYS A 75 -16.01 -12.55 13.40
N PRO A 76 -15.69 -11.25 13.55
CA PRO A 76 -16.62 -10.28 14.13
C PRO A 76 -17.87 -10.14 13.25
N LYS A 77 -19.03 -9.88 13.86
CA LYS A 77 -20.28 -9.57 13.13
C LYS A 77 -20.26 -8.14 12.55
N LYS A 78 -19.38 -7.89 11.57
CA LYS A 78 -19.19 -6.62 10.85
C LYS A 78 -18.73 -6.90 9.41
N ASN A 79 -18.98 -5.97 8.48
CA ASN A 79 -18.40 -6.03 7.15
C ASN A 79 -17.17 -5.13 7.07
N ILE A 80 -16.06 -5.69 6.61
CA ILE A 80 -14.76 -5.01 6.58
C ILE A 80 -14.11 -5.34 5.23
N ALA A 81 -13.53 -4.33 4.58
CA ALA A 81 -12.66 -4.53 3.45
C ALA A 81 -11.30 -3.88 3.69
N ALA A 82 -10.30 -4.37 2.98
CA ALA A 82 -8.95 -3.83 2.98
C ALA A 82 -8.48 -3.58 1.55
N ILE A 83 -7.82 -2.45 1.34
CA ILE A 83 -7.15 -2.09 0.09
C ILE A 83 -5.70 -1.77 0.40
N MET A 84 -4.77 -2.46 -0.25
CA MET A 84 -3.33 -2.22 -0.08
C MET A 84 -2.71 -1.95 -1.45
N CYS A 85 -2.08 -0.79 -1.59
CA CYS A 85 -1.39 -0.39 -2.82
C CYS A 85 0.11 -0.71 -2.67
N ILE A 86 0.53 -1.81 -3.27
CA ILE A 86 1.88 -2.38 -3.14
C ILE A 86 2.73 -2.02 -4.37
N THR A 87 3.83 -1.30 -4.15
CA THR A 87 4.85 -0.92 -5.16
C THR A 87 6.11 -0.46 -4.43
N ASP A 88 7.26 -0.34 -5.10
CA ASP A 88 8.34 0.54 -4.61
C ASP A 88 8.21 1.95 -5.23
N ASN A 89 8.95 2.91 -4.68
CA ASN A 89 9.21 4.21 -5.28
C ASN A 89 10.71 4.29 -5.60
N ARG A 90 11.08 3.94 -6.83
CA ARG A 90 12.45 3.79 -7.30
C ARG A 90 12.80 4.82 -8.37
N VAL A 91 14.02 5.35 -8.32
CA VAL A 91 14.61 6.08 -9.44
C VAL A 91 15.17 5.11 -10.49
N ASN A 92 14.72 5.26 -11.73
CA ASN A 92 15.19 4.51 -12.90
C ASN A 92 14.85 5.32 -14.17
N GLY A 93 15.23 4.83 -15.35
CA GLY A 93 15.04 5.52 -16.64
C GLY A 93 13.61 6.02 -16.88
N ASP A 94 12.61 5.17 -16.61
CA ASP A 94 11.19 5.49 -16.86
C ASP A 94 10.46 6.10 -15.66
N ALA A 95 11.17 6.35 -14.54
CA ALA A 95 10.54 6.89 -13.34
C ALA A 95 9.87 8.25 -13.61
N SER A 96 8.74 8.51 -12.95
CA SER A 96 8.07 9.81 -13.04
C SER A 96 9.00 10.92 -12.57
N ILE A 97 9.11 11.97 -13.38
CA ILE A 97 9.94 13.14 -13.08
C ILE A 97 9.15 14.20 -12.29
N PRO A 98 9.82 15.07 -11.52
CA PRO A 98 9.20 16.24 -10.90
C PRO A 98 8.45 17.07 -11.95
N ASP A 99 7.35 17.72 -11.54
CA ASP A 99 6.42 18.49 -12.38
C ASP A 99 5.60 17.70 -13.43
N SER A 100 5.73 16.37 -13.47
CA SER A 100 4.83 15.54 -14.29
C SER A 100 3.38 15.58 -13.79
N VAL A 101 2.42 15.61 -14.72
CA VAL A 101 0.96 15.49 -14.44
C VAL A 101 0.49 14.08 -14.80
N TRP A 102 -0.31 13.44 -13.92
CA TRP A 102 -0.77 12.05 -14.04
C TRP A 102 -2.24 11.88 -13.68
#